data_AF-U1Y5Y3-F1
#
_entry.id   AF-U1Y5Y3-F1
#
_cell.length_a   1.000
_cell.length_b   1.000
_cell.length_c   1.000
_cell.angle_alpha   90.00
_cell.angle_beta   90.00
_cell.angle_gamma   90.00
#
_symmetry.space_group_name_H-M   'P 1'
#
loop_
_entity.id
_entity.type
_entity.pdbx_description
1 polymer ?
#
loop_
_entity_poly.entity_id
_entity_poly.type
_entity_poly.pdbx_seq_one_letter_code
_entity_poly.pdbx_strand_id
1 'polypeptide(L)'
;MNNNSKCNTNEFLNNDILFENSWKEISVSKINEIVSDEFPGKKDFIRFYLAKNGGVFTKGAYIYPDNFYEISNKEYFSIEIGSFFHIPLIEDEDDSYYTMSIEKAKDRRIDYSEDFENFVLFHIPFADNHADNDFWIDIQTGEIKYMDYEESYDPDDAIVVAPSFLEFCKHIQAKLR
;
A
#
# COMPACT_ATOMS: atom_id res chain seq x y z
N MET A 1 22.33 19.25 26.95
CA MET A 1 21.21 18.40 27.42
C MET A 1 20.24 18.26 26.26
N ASN A 2 20.14 17.05 25.73
CA ASN A 2 19.17 16.68 24.70
C ASN A 2 17.74 16.92 25.21
N ASN A 3 16.87 17.37 24.33
CA ASN A 3 15.61 16.67 24.02
C ASN A 3 15.02 17.25 22.74
N ASN A 4 15.43 16.69 21.61
CA ASN A 4 14.62 16.68 20.40
C ASN A 4 13.47 15.70 20.65
N SER A 5 12.28 16.20 20.95
CA SER A 5 11.04 15.48 20.64
C SER A 5 10.32 16.25 19.55
N LYS A 6 10.76 16.08 18.30
CA LYS A 6 9.85 16.29 17.17
C LYS A 6 8.76 15.22 17.31
N CYS A 7 7.65 15.63 17.92
CA CYS A 7 6.41 14.88 17.85
C CYS A 7 6.08 14.75 16.36
N ASN A 8 6.32 13.57 15.80
CA ASN A 8 6.07 13.25 14.40
C ASN A 8 4.55 13.12 14.27
N THR A 9 3.84 14.22 14.07
CA THR A 9 2.45 14.19 13.63
C THR A 9 2.41 13.42 12.32
N ASN A 10 1.74 12.27 12.32
CA ASN A 10 1.70 11.38 11.18
C ASN A 10 0.82 12.04 10.10
N GLU A 11 1.41 12.78 9.16
CA GLU A 11 0.67 13.57 8.14
C GLU A 11 -0.20 12.71 7.21
N PHE A 12 0.00 11.39 7.23
CA PHE A 12 -0.62 10.44 6.33
C PHE A 12 -1.69 9.57 6.98
N LEU A 13 -1.59 9.29 8.27
CA LEU A 13 -2.48 8.36 8.98
C LEU A 13 -3.18 9.07 10.13
N ASN A 14 -4.44 8.74 10.37
CA ASN A 14 -5.17 9.20 11.54
C ASN A 14 -4.44 8.81 12.83
N ASN A 15 -4.43 9.71 13.82
CA ASN A 15 -3.69 9.53 15.08
C ASN A 15 -4.15 8.31 15.91
N ASP A 16 -5.36 7.80 15.65
CA ASP A 16 -5.91 6.64 16.34
C ASP A 16 -5.43 5.30 15.74
N ILE A 17 -4.67 5.33 14.63
CA ILE A 17 -4.13 4.15 13.99
C ILE A 17 -2.74 3.85 14.52
N LEU A 18 -2.56 2.64 15.07
CA LEU A 18 -1.25 2.15 15.44
C LEU A 18 -0.57 1.54 14.20
N PHE A 19 0.49 2.21 13.73
CA PHE A 19 1.29 1.80 12.59
C PHE A 19 2.76 1.68 13.00
N GLU A 20 3.28 0.47 12.96
CA GLU A 20 4.54 0.09 13.61
C GLU A 20 5.47 -0.66 12.64
N ASN A 21 6.69 -0.92 13.10
CA ASN A 21 7.68 -1.73 12.39
C ASN A 21 7.99 -1.25 10.96
N SER A 22 8.05 0.08 10.78
CA SER A 22 8.64 0.67 9.57
C SER A 22 10.01 0.07 9.33
N TRP A 23 10.29 -0.25 8.06
CA TRP A 23 11.61 -0.69 7.67
C TRP A 23 12.62 0.46 7.69
N LYS A 24 13.88 0.11 7.40
CA LYS A 24 15.05 1.00 7.34
C LYS A 24 14.73 2.30 6.59
N GLU A 25 15.34 3.40 7.04
CA GLU A 25 15.24 4.69 6.34
C GLU A 25 15.69 4.54 4.88
N ILE A 26 15.00 5.24 3.98
CA ILE A 26 15.24 5.17 2.54
C ILE A 26 15.34 6.57 1.95
N SER A 27 16.10 6.71 0.86
CA SER A 27 16.24 7.96 0.13
C SER A 27 15.28 8.06 -1.06
N VAL A 28 15.02 9.28 -1.52
CA VAL A 28 14.24 9.53 -2.75
C VAL A 28 14.84 8.81 -3.96
N SER A 29 16.18 8.77 -4.05
CA SER A 29 16.85 8.10 -5.16
C SER A 29 16.57 6.60 -5.18
N LYS A 30 16.59 5.94 -4.01
CA LYS A 30 16.29 4.51 -3.90
C LYS A 30 14.81 4.22 -4.13
N ILE A 31 13.91 5.08 -3.64
CA ILE A 31 12.48 4.97 -3.97
C ILE A 31 12.27 5.02 -5.49
N ASN A 32 12.88 5.99 -6.18
CA ASN A 32 12.75 6.13 -7.63
C ASN A 32 13.50 5.05 -8.44
N GLU A 33 14.46 4.36 -7.84
CA GLU A 33 15.16 3.24 -8.47
C GLU A 33 14.23 2.01 -8.55
N ILE A 34 13.51 1.72 -7.46
CA ILE A 34 12.56 0.59 -7.39
C ILE A 34 11.21 0.94 -8.01
N VAL A 35 10.68 2.11 -7.68
CA VAL A 35 9.39 2.62 -8.17
C VAL A 35 9.66 3.73 -9.17
N SER A 36 10.11 3.33 -10.36
CA SER A 36 10.57 4.25 -11.39
C SER A 36 9.45 4.98 -12.13
N ASP A 37 8.28 4.34 -12.27
CA ASP A 37 7.14 4.88 -13.00
C ASP A 37 6.60 6.18 -12.39
N GLU A 38 6.24 7.15 -13.23
CA GLU A 38 5.51 8.34 -12.80
C GLU A 38 4.01 8.04 -12.73
N PHE A 39 3.34 8.54 -11.69
CA PHE A 39 1.90 8.36 -11.51
C PHE A 39 1.28 9.53 -10.72
N PRO A 40 -0.02 9.82 -10.92
CA PRO A 40 -0.73 10.79 -10.09
C PRO A 40 -0.66 10.41 -8.60
N GLY A 41 -0.06 11.29 -7.79
CA GLY A 41 0.15 11.05 -6.35
C GLY A 41 1.54 10.55 -5.95
N LYS A 42 2.47 10.35 -6.89
CA LYS A 42 3.84 9.87 -6.60
C LYS A 42 4.60 10.72 -5.56
N LYS A 43 4.35 12.04 -5.52
CA LYS A 43 4.98 12.93 -4.52
C LYS A 43 4.57 12.57 -3.09
N ASP A 44 3.30 12.23 -2.87
CA ASP A 44 2.79 11.85 -1.55
C ASP A 44 3.21 10.43 -1.19
N PHE A 45 3.26 9.52 -2.17
CA PHE A 45 3.87 8.20 -2.02
C PHE A 45 5.32 8.30 -1.54
N ILE A 46 6.17 9.09 -2.22
CA ILE A 46 7.57 9.29 -1.82
C ILE A 46 7.64 9.87 -0.39
N ARG A 47 6.86 10.90 -0.09
CA ARG A 47 6.86 11.51 1.26
C ARG A 47 6.45 10.52 2.35
N PHE A 48 5.49 9.63 2.06
CA PHE A 48 5.12 8.56 2.98
C PHE A 48 6.31 7.62 3.22
N TYR A 49 6.91 7.08 2.15
CA TYR A 49 8.00 6.11 2.27
C TYR A 49 9.28 6.68 2.87
N LEU A 50 9.54 7.98 2.71
CA LEU A 50 10.61 8.68 3.44
C LEU A 50 10.34 8.77 4.95
N ALA A 51 9.09 8.89 5.36
CA ALA A 51 8.71 8.96 6.78
C ALA A 51 8.55 7.56 7.40
N LYS A 52 8.09 6.60 6.61
CA LYS A 52 7.74 5.23 6.98
C LYS A 52 7.93 4.28 5.79
N ASN A 53 9.06 3.58 5.74
CA ASN A 53 9.33 2.62 4.68
C ASN A 53 8.56 1.31 4.94
N GLY A 54 7.29 1.28 4.56
CA GLY A 54 6.37 0.19 4.92
C GLY A 54 6.02 0.18 6.42
N GLY A 55 5.37 -0.90 6.86
CA GLY A 55 4.99 -1.12 8.25
C GLY A 55 3.71 -1.95 8.39
N VAL A 56 3.31 -2.26 9.62
CA VAL A 56 2.16 -3.13 9.91
C VAL A 56 1.12 -2.45 10.81
N PHE A 57 -0.14 -2.84 10.64
CA PHE A 57 -1.27 -2.40 11.46
C PHE A 57 -1.63 -3.44 12.52
N THR A 58 -0.98 -3.41 13.69
CA THR A 58 -1.09 -4.46 14.73
C THR A 58 -2.41 -4.46 15.51
N LYS A 59 -3.30 -3.49 15.27
CA LYS A 59 -4.57 -3.30 15.98
C LYS A 59 -5.79 -3.26 15.06
N GLY A 60 -5.62 -3.67 13.81
CA GLY A 60 -6.64 -3.56 12.78
C GLY A 60 -6.66 -2.18 12.14
N ALA A 61 -6.82 -2.16 10.83
CA ALA A 61 -6.94 -0.96 10.01
C ALA A 61 -7.86 -1.30 8.84
N TYR A 62 -8.76 -0.37 8.50
CA TYR A 62 -9.79 -0.63 7.51
C TYR A 62 -9.93 0.55 6.55
N ILE A 63 -10.08 0.26 5.27
CA ILE A 63 -10.56 1.20 4.26
C ILE A 63 -12.04 0.93 3.97
N TYR A 64 -12.77 2.00 3.68
CA TYR A 64 -14.20 1.99 3.41
C TYR A 64 -14.42 2.59 2.03
N PRO A 65 -14.44 1.78 0.96
CA PRO A 65 -14.59 2.25 -0.42
C PRO A 65 -15.85 3.08 -0.66
N ASP A 66 -16.90 2.85 0.13
CA ASP A 66 -18.16 3.62 0.11
C ASP A 66 -18.01 5.08 0.56
N ASN A 67 -16.87 5.47 1.14
CA ASN A 67 -16.53 6.88 1.35
C ASN A 67 -16.23 7.62 0.03
N PHE A 68 -15.89 6.90 -1.04
CA PHE A 68 -15.44 7.47 -2.31
C PHE A 68 -16.35 7.13 -3.48
N TYR A 69 -16.90 5.91 -3.49
CA TYR A 69 -17.64 5.35 -4.61
C TYR A 69 -18.96 4.71 -4.15
N GLU A 70 -19.93 4.59 -5.05
CA GLU A 70 -21.11 3.78 -4.77
C GLU A 70 -20.75 2.30 -4.89
N ILE A 71 -20.90 1.54 -3.80
CA ILE A 71 -20.54 0.12 -3.74
C ILE A 71 -21.81 -0.74 -3.79
N SER A 72 -21.83 -1.70 -4.72
CA SER A 72 -22.94 -2.64 -4.90
C SER A 72 -22.76 -3.95 -4.11
N ASN A 73 -21.52 -4.47 -4.01
CA ASN A 73 -21.21 -5.64 -3.19
C ASN A 73 -20.88 -5.23 -1.73
N LYS A 74 -21.72 -5.67 -0.79
CA LYS A 74 -21.58 -5.34 0.62
C LYS A 74 -20.34 -5.92 1.29
N GLU A 75 -19.75 -6.97 0.72
CA GLU A 75 -18.52 -7.58 1.22
C GLU A 75 -17.33 -6.60 1.13
N TYR A 76 -17.38 -5.64 0.19
CA TYR A 76 -16.36 -4.62 0.00
C TYR A 76 -16.70 -3.28 0.64
N PHE A 77 -17.66 -3.23 1.57
CA PHE A 77 -17.89 -2.00 2.36
C PHE A 77 -16.74 -1.70 3.32
N SER A 78 -16.04 -2.73 3.78
CA SER A 78 -14.88 -2.60 4.65
C SER A 78 -13.85 -3.62 4.24
N ILE A 79 -12.65 -3.15 3.89
CA ILE A 79 -11.54 -4.02 3.54
C ILE A 79 -10.44 -3.78 4.58
N GLU A 80 -10.01 -4.86 5.23
CA GLU A 80 -8.89 -4.81 6.18
C GLU A 80 -7.57 -4.49 5.46
N ILE A 81 -6.69 -3.79 6.15
CA ILE A 81 -5.34 -3.48 5.69
C ILE A 81 -4.39 -4.05 6.73
N GLY A 82 -3.54 -4.98 6.30
CA GLY A 82 -2.61 -5.65 7.17
C GLY A 82 -1.27 -4.94 7.27
N SER A 83 -0.66 -4.69 6.12
CA SER A 83 0.64 -4.05 6.06
C SER A 83 0.81 -3.18 4.82
N PHE A 84 1.74 -2.24 4.91
CA PHE A 84 2.32 -1.61 3.74
C PHE A 84 3.66 -2.26 3.45
N PHE A 85 3.84 -2.71 2.21
CA PHE A 85 5.08 -3.30 1.72
C PHE A 85 6.21 -2.30 1.84
N HIS A 86 7.40 -2.79 2.19
CA HIS A 86 8.58 -1.95 2.23
C HIS A 86 9.24 -1.87 0.84
N ILE A 87 10.03 -0.83 0.63
CA ILE A 87 10.91 -0.72 -0.52
C ILE A 87 12.28 -1.27 -0.10
N PRO A 88 12.82 -2.27 -0.82
CA PRO A 88 14.09 -2.89 -0.47
C PRO A 88 15.26 -1.93 -0.70
N LEU A 89 16.36 -2.15 0.00
CA LEU A 89 17.61 -1.45 -0.21
C LEU A 89 18.53 -2.36 -1.03
N ILE A 90 18.75 -2.04 -2.31
CA ILE A 90 19.47 -2.90 -3.27
C ILE A 90 20.88 -3.33 -2.80
N GLU A 91 21.52 -2.52 -1.97
CA GLU A 91 22.88 -2.77 -1.45
C GLU A 91 22.87 -3.58 -0.14
N ASP A 92 21.70 -4.00 0.32
CA ASP A 92 21.46 -4.68 1.58
C ASP A 92 20.80 -6.04 1.32
N GLU A 93 21.39 -7.11 1.85
CA GLU A 93 20.84 -8.46 1.72
C GLU A 93 19.75 -8.74 2.78
N ASP A 94 19.58 -7.83 3.76
CA ASP A 94 18.55 -7.97 4.78
C ASP A 94 17.15 -7.64 4.23
N ASP A 95 16.18 -8.40 4.70
CA ASP A 95 14.77 -8.18 4.41
C ASP A 95 13.99 -7.85 5.70
N SER A 96 12.84 -7.19 5.56
CA SER A 96 11.95 -6.92 6.68
C SER A 96 11.35 -8.22 7.22
N TYR A 97 11.42 -8.42 8.54
CA TYR A 97 10.72 -9.53 9.21
C TYR A 97 9.20 -9.34 9.28
N TYR A 98 8.71 -8.13 9.03
CA TYR A 98 7.32 -7.75 9.28
C TYR A 98 6.49 -7.54 8.02
N THR A 99 7.13 -7.20 6.90
CA THR A 99 6.43 -6.85 5.65
C THR A 99 7.16 -7.41 4.46
N MET A 100 6.42 -7.79 3.43
CA MET A 100 6.98 -8.14 2.12
C MET A 100 7.51 -6.88 1.41
N SER A 101 8.46 -7.07 0.49
CA SER A 101 8.92 -5.98 -0.38
C SER A 101 7.98 -5.77 -1.57
N ILE A 102 7.91 -4.55 -2.10
CA ILE A 102 7.11 -4.25 -3.31
C ILE A 102 7.50 -5.17 -4.49
N GLU A 103 8.79 -5.41 -4.69
CA GLU A 103 9.28 -6.29 -5.76
C GLU A 103 8.81 -7.73 -5.58
N LYS A 104 8.95 -8.28 -4.37
CA LYS A 104 8.49 -9.65 -4.07
C LYS A 104 6.97 -9.78 -4.21
N ALA A 105 6.22 -8.75 -3.83
CA ALA A 105 4.78 -8.70 -4.03
C ALA A 105 4.41 -8.79 -5.52
N LYS A 106 5.15 -8.06 -6.37
CA LYS A 106 4.99 -8.08 -7.82
C LYS A 106 5.37 -9.43 -8.42
N ASP A 107 6.54 -9.97 -8.06
CA ASP A 107 7.06 -11.24 -8.56
C ASP A 107 6.16 -12.42 -8.20
N ARG A 108 5.48 -12.38 -7.05
CA ARG A 108 4.51 -13.40 -6.65
C ARG A 108 3.34 -13.54 -7.65
N ARG A 109 3.07 -12.52 -8.46
CA ARG A 109 1.89 -12.47 -9.35
C ARG A 109 2.22 -12.60 -10.83
N ILE A 110 3.47 -12.35 -11.22
CA ILE A 110 3.85 -12.22 -12.64
C ILE A 110 3.77 -13.53 -13.45
N ASP A 111 3.54 -14.69 -12.84
CA ASP A 111 3.45 -15.96 -13.58
C ASP A 111 2.04 -16.58 -13.53
N TYR A 112 1.02 -15.83 -13.10
CA TYR A 112 -0.33 -16.38 -12.95
C TYR A 112 -1.08 -16.49 -14.28
N SER A 113 -1.07 -15.44 -15.10
CA SER A 113 -1.70 -15.37 -16.43
C SER A 113 -1.10 -14.25 -17.26
N GLU A 114 -1.27 -14.30 -18.59
CA GLU A 114 -0.85 -13.22 -19.50
C GLU A 114 -1.54 -11.89 -19.15
N ASP A 115 -2.80 -11.94 -18.70
CA ASP A 115 -3.54 -10.74 -18.28
C ASP A 115 -2.93 -10.14 -17.00
N PHE A 116 -2.50 -10.97 -16.05
CA PHE A 116 -1.83 -10.51 -14.84
C PHE A 116 -0.42 -9.97 -15.13
N GLU A 117 0.32 -10.61 -16.03
CA GLU A 117 1.60 -10.10 -16.55
C GLU A 117 1.43 -8.68 -17.09
N ASN A 118 0.39 -8.44 -17.87
CA ASN A 118 0.08 -7.10 -18.38
C ASN A 118 -0.34 -6.14 -17.26
N PHE A 119 -1.15 -6.61 -16.31
CA PHE A 119 -1.60 -5.80 -15.17
C PHE A 119 -0.42 -5.24 -14.37
N VAL A 120 0.57 -6.06 -14.04
CA VAL A 120 1.73 -5.63 -13.22
C VAL A 120 2.68 -4.65 -13.96
N LEU A 121 2.52 -4.45 -15.28
CA LEU A 121 3.23 -3.40 -16.02
C LEU A 121 2.66 -2.01 -15.75
N PHE A 122 1.39 -1.91 -15.36
CA PHE A 122 0.69 -0.65 -15.13
C PHE A 122 0.23 -0.46 -13.69
N HIS A 123 0.60 -1.40 -12.80
CA HIS A 123 0.17 -1.39 -11.41
C HIS A 123 1.33 -1.66 -10.45
N ILE A 124 1.39 -0.89 -9.37
CA ILE A 124 2.41 -1.02 -8.33
C ILE A 124 1.76 -1.57 -7.06
N PRO A 125 2.14 -2.76 -6.57
CA PRO A 125 1.63 -3.26 -5.30
C PRO A 125 2.27 -2.47 -4.16
N PHE A 126 1.51 -2.14 -3.11
CA PHE A 126 2.06 -1.39 -1.98
C PHE A 126 1.54 -1.82 -0.60
N ALA A 127 0.48 -2.63 -0.52
CA ALA A 127 -0.10 -3.09 0.73
C ALA A 127 -0.82 -4.43 0.58
N ASP A 128 -1.11 -5.09 1.71
CA ASP A 128 -1.93 -6.30 1.80
C ASP A 128 -3.06 -6.17 2.84
N ASN A 129 -3.94 -7.16 2.92
CA ASN A 129 -5.06 -7.25 3.88
C ASN A 129 -4.88 -8.33 4.99
N HIS A 130 -3.67 -8.81 5.28
CA HIS A 130 -3.37 -10.00 6.12
C HIS A 130 -3.83 -11.37 5.58
N ALA A 131 -4.49 -11.43 4.42
CA ALA A 131 -4.94 -12.66 3.77
C ALA A 131 -4.31 -12.85 2.38
N ASP A 132 -3.14 -12.25 2.16
CA ASP A 132 -2.43 -12.30 0.87
C ASP A 132 -3.19 -11.65 -0.32
N ASN A 133 -4.21 -10.83 -0.06
CA ASN A 133 -4.83 -9.96 -1.07
C ASN A 133 -4.12 -8.61 -1.10
N ASP A 134 -3.83 -8.12 -2.31
CA ASP A 134 -2.91 -7.01 -2.52
C ASP A 134 -3.67 -5.74 -2.93
N PHE A 135 -3.19 -4.59 -2.45
CA PHE A 135 -3.58 -3.26 -2.94
C PHE A 135 -2.54 -2.73 -3.93
N TRP A 136 -3.03 -2.17 -5.02
CA TRP A 136 -2.25 -1.74 -6.17
C TRP A 136 -2.54 -0.28 -6.51
N ILE A 137 -1.51 0.45 -6.91
CA ILE A 137 -1.67 1.79 -7.51
C ILE A 137 -1.72 1.61 -9.03
N ASP A 138 -2.79 2.04 -9.68
CA ASP A 138 -2.84 2.21 -11.13
C ASP A 138 -1.97 3.42 -11.52
N ILE A 139 -0.92 3.20 -12.32
CA ILE A 139 0.03 4.29 -12.64
C ILE A 139 -0.56 5.34 -13.59
N GLN A 140 -1.62 4.99 -14.33
CA GLN A 140 -2.26 5.89 -15.29
C GLN A 140 -3.21 6.85 -14.58
N THR A 141 -3.99 6.35 -13.62
CA THR A 141 -5.01 7.14 -12.92
C THR A 141 -4.60 7.59 -11.52
N GLY A 142 -3.68 6.87 -10.87
CA GLY A 142 -3.32 7.02 -9.47
C GLY A 142 -4.30 6.36 -8.51
N GLU A 143 -5.38 5.74 -9.02
CA GLU A 143 -6.39 5.07 -8.21
C GLU A 143 -5.81 3.85 -7.50
N ILE A 144 -6.38 3.55 -6.33
CA ILE A 144 -6.04 2.35 -5.57
C ILE A 144 -7.02 1.25 -5.92
N LYS A 145 -6.49 0.12 -6.38
CA LYS A 145 -7.23 -1.10 -6.67
C LYS A 145 -6.93 -2.16 -5.62
N TYR A 146 -7.92 -2.97 -5.29
CA TYR A 146 -7.82 -4.13 -4.42
C TYR A 146 -8.12 -5.38 -5.23
N MET A 147 -7.24 -6.37 -5.13
CA MET A 147 -7.40 -7.68 -5.76
C MET A 147 -7.78 -8.72 -4.73
N ASP A 148 -8.98 -9.29 -4.87
CA ASP A 148 -9.47 -10.38 -4.02
C ASP A 148 -9.16 -11.74 -4.68
N TYR A 149 -8.00 -12.31 -4.37
CA TYR A 149 -7.52 -13.54 -4.99
C TYR A 149 -8.29 -14.79 -4.54
N GLU A 150 -9.12 -14.67 -3.52
CA GLU A 150 -10.01 -15.74 -3.06
C GLU A 150 -11.22 -15.87 -3.98
N GLU A 151 -11.64 -14.75 -4.60
CA GLU A 151 -12.74 -14.68 -5.56
C GLU A 151 -12.26 -14.80 -7.01
N SER A 152 -11.22 -14.06 -7.39
CA SER A 152 -10.73 -14.04 -8.78
C SER A 152 -9.27 -13.64 -8.90
N TYR A 153 -8.61 -14.22 -9.90
CA TYR A 153 -7.30 -13.79 -10.35
C TYR A 153 -7.36 -13.03 -11.68
N ASP A 154 -8.55 -12.73 -12.19
CA ASP A 154 -8.72 -11.85 -13.34
C ASP A 154 -8.52 -10.40 -12.90
N PRO A 155 -7.52 -9.67 -13.43
CA PRO A 155 -7.30 -8.28 -13.06
C PRO A 155 -8.46 -7.34 -13.41
N ASP A 156 -9.35 -7.72 -14.32
CA ASP A 156 -10.55 -6.94 -14.64
C ASP A 156 -11.58 -6.94 -13.49
N ASP A 157 -11.46 -7.89 -12.56
CA ASP A 157 -12.28 -7.97 -11.33
C ASP A 157 -11.73 -7.10 -10.19
N ALA A 158 -10.62 -6.36 -10.42
CA ALA A 158 -10.04 -5.46 -9.42
C ALA A 158 -11.03 -4.39 -8.95
N ILE A 159 -11.15 -4.22 -7.64
CA ILE A 159 -12.08 -3.25 -7.05
C ILE A 159 -11.36 -1.93 -6.82
N VAL A 160 -11.90 -0.82 -7.31
CA VAL A 160 -11.37 0.51 -7.00
C VAL A 160 -11.78 0.91 -5.58
N VAL A 161 -10.82 1.14 -4.69
CA VAL A 161 -11.06 1.36 -3.25
C VAL A 161 -10.72 2.76 -2.77
N ALA A 162 -9.90 3.52 -3.50
CA ALA A 162 -9.64 4.93 -3.22
C ALA A 162 -9.18 5.69 -4.49
N PRO A 163 -9.39 7.01 -4.55
CA PRO A 163 -9.04 7.81 -5.74
C PRO A 163 -7.55 8.16 -5.83
N SER A 164 -6.80 8.00 -4.74
CA SER A 164 -5.34 8.19 -4.73
C SER A 164 -4.70 7.54 -3.51
N PHE A 165 -3.38 7.34 -3.56
CA PHE A 165 -2.60 6.88 -2.40
C PHE A 165 -2.79 7.77 -1.15
N LEU A 166 -2.80 9.10 -1.31
CA LEU A 166 -2.98 10.00 -0.17
C LEU A 166 -4.37 9.89 0.45
N GLU A 167 -5.40 9.82 -0.39
CA GLU A 167 -6.78 9.66 0.07
C GLU A 167 -6.99 8.31 0.73
N PHE A 168 -6.36 7.24 0.20
CA PHE A 168 -6.32 5.93 0.84
C PHE A 168 -5.76 6.03 2.26
N CYS A 169 -4.53 6.56 2.44
CA CYS A 169 -3.89 6.67 3.75
C CYS A 169 -4.72 7.49 4.76
N LYS A 170 -5.27 8.63 4.34
CA LYS A 170 -6.05 9.53 5.22
C LYS A 170 -7.38 8.94 5.69
N HIS A 171 -7.96 8.01 4.92
CA HIS A 171 -9.27 7.43 5.20
C HIS A 171 -9.21 6.05 5.86
N ILE A 172 -8.00 5.54 6.12
CA ILE A 172 -7.82 4.39 7.00
C ILE A 172 -8.45 4.72 8.36
N GLN A 173 -9.15 3.75 8.91
CA GLN A 173 -9.80 3.84 10.22
C GLN A 173 -9.40 2.64 11.09
N ALA A 174 -9.23 2.90 12.38
CA ALA A 174 -8.83 1.89 13.37
C ALA A 174 -9.99 1.01 13.85
N LYS A 175 -11.22 1.27 13.41
CA LYS A 175 -12.43 0.56 13.86
C LYS A 175 -13.20 0.03 12.67
N LEU A 176 -13.72 -1.18 12.83
CA LEU A 176 -14.76 -1.73 11.97
C LEU A 176 -16.08 -0.96 12.21
N ARG A 177 -16.77 -0.54 11.14
CA ARG A 177 -18.05 0.18 11.20
C ARG A 177 -19.23 -0.76 11.38
#